data_AF-I1L2G2-F1
#
_entry.id   AF-I1L2G2-F1
#
_cell.length_a   1.000
_cell.length_b   1.000
_cell.length_c   1.000
_cell.angle_alpha   90.00
_cell.angle_beta   90.00
_cell.angle_gamma   90.00
#
_symmetry.space_group_name_H-M   'P 1'
#
loop_
_entity.id
_entity.type
_entity.pdbx_description
1 polymer ?
#
loop_
_entity_poly.entity_id
_entity_poly.type
_entity_poly.pdbx_seq_one_letter_code
_entity_poly.pdbx_strand_id
1 'polypeptide(L)'
;MMGGELPMKEAEMAIAALDSDGDGLLSLEDFIALMEAGGKEQKLNDLKVAFDMYDTESCGFITPKSLKKMLKKMGESKSIDECKSMIK
;
A
#
# COMPACT_ATOMS: atom_id res chain seq x y z
N MET A 1 -7.74 -0.28 7.77
CA MET A 1 -7.21 0.68 8.77
C MET A 1 -5.70 0.45 8.81
N MET A 2 -4.88 1.43 8.42
CA MET A 2 -3.43 1.42 8.72
C MET A 2 -3.25 2.20 10.02
N GLY A 3 -2.63 1.59 11.04
CA GLY A 3 -2.44 2.19 12.38
C GLY A 3 -2.99 1.37 13.54
N GLY A 4 -3.02 0.03 13.46
CA GLY A 4 -3.32 -0.80 14.63
C GLY A 4 -2.11 -0.88 15.58
N GLU A 5 -2.36 -0.93 16.89
CA GLU A 5 -1.33 -1.30 17.86
C GLU A 5 -0.96 -2.78 17.64
N LEU A 6 0.23 -3.03 17.09
CA LEU A 6 0.82 -4.36 17.03
C LEU A 6 1.30 -4.73 18.44
N PRO A 7 0.84 -5.85 19.04
CA PRO A 7 1.39 -6.36 20.28
C PRO A 7 2.91 -6.50 20.17
N MET A 8 3.66 -6.13 21.21
CA MET A 8 5.13 -6.20 21.24
C MET A 8 5.67 -7.57 20.81
N LYS A 9 5.00 -8.64 21.24
CA LYS A 9 5.33 -10.01 20.84
C LYS A 9 5.20 -10.25 19.33
N GLU A 10 4.22 -9.65 18.66
CA GLU A 10 4.08 -9.76 17.20
C GLU A 10 5.18 -8.99 16.47
N ALA A 11 5.57 -7.82 16.99
CA ALA A 11 6.70 -7.07 16.47
C ALA A 11 8.03 -7.84 16.63
N GLU A 12 8.27 -8.43 17.80
CA GLU A 12 9.46 -9.26 18.06
C GLU A 12 9.50 -10.50 17.15
N MET A 13 8.37 -11.19 16.97
CA MET A 13 8.28 -12.32 16.04
C MET A 13 8.52 -11.90 14.60
N ALA A 14 8.02 -10.71 14.20
CA ALA A 14 8.25 -10.18 12.86
C ALA A 14 9.73 -9.86 12.64
N ILE A 15 10.39 -9.20 13.60
CA ILE A 15 11.83 -8.92 13.52
C ILE A 15 12.62 -10.23 13.43
N ALA A 16 12.37 -11.18 14.34
CA ALA A 16 13.08 -12.46 14.33
C ALA A 16 12.87 -13.30 13.05
N ALA A 17 11.80 -13.06 12.29
CA ALA A 17 11.54 -13.72 11.02
C ALA A 17 12.21 -13.02 9.82
N LEU A 18 12.62 -11.76 9.97
CA LEU A 18 13.13 -10.91 8.89
C LEU A 18 14.61 -10.55 9.04
N ASP A 19 15.09 -10.54 10.28
CA ASP A 19 16.49 -10.36 10.65
C ASP A 19 17.34 -11.48 10.05
N SER A 20 18.00 -11.19 8.93
CA SER A 20 18.76 -12.19 8.19
C SER A 20 20.18 -12.41 8.73
N ASP A 21 20.68 -11.49 9.57
CA ASP A 21 22.02 -11.58 10.17
C ASP A 21 21.98 -12.00 11.66
N GLY A 22 20.81 -11.99 12.29
CA GLY A 22 20.56 -12.46 13.64
C GLY A 22 21.00 -11.48 14.73
N ASP A 23 21.19 -10.19 14.40
CA ASP A 23 21.64 -9.17 15.36
C ASP A 23 20.49 -8.62 16.24
N GLY A 24 19.24 -9.02 15.96
CA GLY A 24 18.03 -8.59 16.65
C GLY A 24 17.46 -7.26 16.13
N LEU A 25 17.99 -6.74 15.03
CA LEU A 25 17.57 -5.52 14.36
C LEU A 25 17.11 -5.84 12.93
N LEU A 26 16.47 -4.86 12.29
CA LEU A 26 16.12 -4.94 10.88
C LEU A 26 17.04 -3.99 10.12
N SER A 27 18.02 -4.52 9.40
CA SER A 27 18.90 -3.74 8.53
C SER A 27 18.15 -3.20 7.32
N LEU A 28 18.77 -2.27 6.59
CA LEU A 28 18.21 -1.78 5.33
C LEU A 28 18.11 -2.93 4.31
N GLU A 29 19.10 -3.82 4.30
CA GLU A 29 19.18 -5.01 3.48
C GLU A 29 18.03 -5.97 3.77
N ASP A 30 17.71 -6.22 5.04
CA ASP A 30 16.56 -7.05 5.45
C ASP A 30 15.24 -6.43 4.96
N PHE A 31 15.11 -5.11 5.08
CA PHE A 31 13.92 -4.40 4.62
C PHE A 31 13.75 -4.45 3.10
N ILE A 32 14.84 -4.30 2.34
CA ILE A 32 14.83 -4.46 0.89
C ILE A 32 14.45 -5.91 0.54
N ALA A 33 15.05 -6.89 1.20
CA ALA A 33 14.73 -8.30 1.00
C ALA A 33 13.25 -8.59 1.30
N LEU A 34 12.66 -7.99 2.34
CA LEU A 34 11.22 -8.06 2.62
C LEU A 34 10.38 -7.49 1.46
N MET A 35 10.74 -6.31 0.95
CA MET A 35 10.03 -5.66 -0.16
C MET A 35 10.18 -6.42 -1.48
N GLU A 36 11.26 -7.17 -1.65
CA GLU A 36 11.51 -8.04 -2.79
C GLU A 36 10.89 -9.44 -2.63
N ALA A 37 10.82 -9.96 -1.40
CA ALA A 37 10.21 -11.24 -1.04
C ALA A 37 8.69 -11.26 -1.29
N GLY A 38 8.07 -10.08 -1.35
CA GLY A 38 6.80 -9.89 -2.03
C GLY A 38 6.92 -10.35 -3.47
N GLY A 39 6.64 -11.65 -3.69
CA GLY A 39 6.61 -12.26 -5.01
C GLY A 39 5.70 -11.46 -5.94
N LYS A 40 5.84 -11.67 -7.25
CA LYS A 40 5.02 -10.97 -8.27
C LYS A 40 3.52 -11.03 -7.94
N GLU A 41 3.07 -12.11 -7.30
CA GLU A 41 1.69 -12.29 -6.83
C GLU A 41 1.31 -11.37 -5.67
N GLN A 42 2.17 -11.20 -4.65
CA GLN A 42 1.91 -10.27 -3.55
C GLN A 42 1.86 -8.83 -4.06
N LYS A 43 2.82 -8.44 -4.91
CA LYS A 43 2.83 -7.12 -5.57
C LYS A 43 1.56 -6.89 -6.40
N LEU A 44 1.07 -7.93 -7.08
CA LEU A 44 -0.19 -7.87 -7.84
C LEU A 44 -1.41 -7.74 -6.91
N ASN A 45 -1.42 -8.44 -5.77
CA ASN A 45 -2.47 -8.32 -4.75
C ASN A 45 -2.48 -6.93 -4.11
N ASP A 46 -1.31 -6.38 -3.76
CA ASP A 46 -1.21 -5.03 -3.21
C ASP A 46 -1.66 -3.97 -4.22
N LEU A 47 -1.29 -4.14 -5.49
CA LEU A 47 -1.76 -3.29 -6.59
C LEU A 47 -3.27 -3.40 -6.77
N LYS A 48 -3.85 -4.60 -6.66
CA LYS A 48 -5.29 -4.83 -6.73
C LYS A 48 -6.02 -4.15 -5.58
N VAL A 49 -5.53 -4.31 -4.36
CA VAL A 49 -6.08 -3.64 -3.16
C VAL A 49 -6.00 -2.13 -3.31
N ALA A 50 -4.87 -1.59 -3.80
CA ALA A 50 -4.75 -0.17 -4.10
C ALA A 50 -5.76 0.26 -5.19
N PHE A 51 -5.90 -0.48 -6.28
CA PHE A 51 -6.85 -0.20 -7.34
C PHE A 51 -8.30 -0.15 -6.80
N ASP A 52 -8.69 -1.13 -5.99
CA ASP A 52 -10.02 -1.19 -5.37
C ASP A 52 -10.30 0.00 -4.43
N MET A 53 -9.27 0.58 -3.81
CA MET A 53 -9.43 1.83 -3.05
C MET A 53 -9.75 3.03 -3.94
N TYR A 54 -9.21 3.10 -5.16
CA TYR A 54 -9.47 4.17 -6.12
C TYR A 54 -10.75 3.95 -6.93
N ASP A 55 -11.16 2.71 -7.19
CA ASP A 55 -12.48 2.37 -7.78
C ASP A 55 -13.59 2.45 -6.73
N THR A 56 -13.80 3.64 -6.19
CA THR A 56 -14.80 3.90 -5.14
C THR A 56 -16.25 3.69 -5.58
N GLU A 57 -16.48 3.41 -6.86
CA GLU A 57 -17.78 3.12 -7.46
C GLU A 57 -17.94 1.62 -7.79
N SER A 58 -16.90 0.80 -7.56
CA SER A 58 -16.86 -0.65 -7.82
C SER A 58 -17.30 -1.03 -9.23
N CYS A 59 -16.92 -0.20 -10.21
CA CYS A 59 -17.28 -0.39 -11.61
C CYS A 59 -16.21 -1.15 -12.42
N GLY A 60 -15.10 -1.51 -11.79
CA GLY A 60 -13.93 -2.14 -12.40
C GLY A 60 -12.93 -1.14 -12.99
N PHE A 61 -13.16 0.17 -12.85
CA PHE A 61 -12.35 1.22 -13.46
C PHE A 61 -12.13 2.40 -12.49
N ILE A 62 -10.94 3.00 -12.53
CA ILE A 62 -10.71 4.29 -11.87
C ILE A 62 -11.29 5.39 -12.78
N THR A 63 -12.46 5.92 -12.41
CA THR A 63 -13.09 7.03 -13.13
C THR A 63 -12.53 8.38 -12.63
N PRO A 64 -12.66 9.49 -13.39
CA PRO A 64 -12.24 10.80 -12.89
C PRO A 64 -12.93 11.17 -11.57
N LYS A 65 -14.16 10.69 -11.39
CA LYS A 65 -14.96 10.91 -10.19
C LYS A 65 -14.48 10.06 -9.03
N SER A 66 -14.14 8.80 -9.27
CA SER A 66 -13.63 7.90 -8.23
C SER A 66 -12.23 8.33 -7.76
N LEU A 67 -11.36 8.72 -8.71
CA LEU A 67 -10.06 9.33 -8.42
C LEU A 67 -10.20 10.58 -7.57
N LYS A 68 -11.07 11.54 -7.97
CA LYS A 68 -11.34 12.75 -7.19
C LYS A 68 -11.80 12.43 -5.77
N LYS A 69 -12.66 11.43 -5.60
CA LYS A 69 -13.18 11.02 -4.29
C LYS A 69 -12.07 10.44 -3.42
N MET A 70 -11.16 9.65 -3.97
CA MET A 70 -10.04 9.09 -3.24
C MET A 70 -8.98 10.14 -2.88
N LEU A 71 -8.62 11.02 -3.82
CA LEU A 71 -7.73 12.16 -3.56
C LEU A 71 -8.25 13.02 -2.40
N LYS A 72 -9.55 13.31 -2.39
CA LYS A 72 -10.20 14.04 -1.30
C LYS A 72 -10.06 13.34 0.06
N LYS A 73 -10.11 11.99 0.09
CA LYS A 73 -9.87 11.22 1.33
C LYS A 73 -8.41 11.30 1.80
N MET A 74 -7.46 11.47 0.88
CA MET A 74 -6.03 11.65 1.18
C MET A 74 -5.65 13.10 1.52
N GLY A 75 -6.63 14.02 1.58
CA GLY A 75 -6.38 15.43 1.86
C GLY A 75 -6.04 16.28 0.62
N GLU A 76 -6.07 15.70 -0.57
CA GLU A 76 -5.85 16.41 -1.83
C GLU A 76 -7.16 16.85 -2.49
N SER A 77 -7.18 18.07 -3.04
CA SER A 77 -8.32 18.57 -3.81
C SER A 77 -7.91 18.84 -5.25
N LYS A 78 -8.53 18.13 -6.19
CA LYS A 78 -8.41 18.36 -7.63
C LYS A 78 -9.78 18.53 -8.28
N SER A 79 -9.84 19.34 -9.33
CA SER A 79 -11.00 19.45 -10.21
C SER A 79 -11.23 18.14 -10.98
N ILE A 80 -12.43 17.98 -11.52
CA ILE A 80 -12.73 16.80 -12.37
C ILE A 80 -11.88 16.81 -13.64
N ASP A 81 -11.56 17.98 -14.19
CA ASP A 81 -10.78 18.08 -15.43
C ASP A 81 -9.29 17.77 -15.19
N GLU A 82 -8.74 18.15 -14.04
CA GLU A 82 -7.42 17.68 -13.61
C GLU A 82 -7.41 16.15 -13.45
N CYS A 83 -8.44 15.57 -12.83
CA CYS A 83 -8.54 14.12 -12.68
C CYS A 83 -8.65 13.41 -14.05
N LYS A 84 -9.41 13.97 -15.01
CA LYS A 84 -9.46 13.45 -16.39
C LYS A 84 -8.08 13.51 -17.06
N SER A 85 -7.30 14.55 -16.80
CA SER A 85 -5.94 14.68 -17.35
C SER A 85 -4.96 13.67 -16.76
N MET A 86 -5.21 13.16 -15.55
CA MET A 86 -4.36 12.16 -14.89
C MET A 86 -4.54 10.74 -15.43
N ILE A 87 -5.69 10.44 -16.06
CA ILE A 87 -6.08 9.07 -16.44
C ILE A 87 -6.24 8.85 -17.95
N LYS A 88 -5.44 9.57 -18.75
CA LYS A 88 -5.33 9.35 -20.21
C LYS A 88 -4.44 8.16 -20.53
#